data_AF-A0A0N0SUR2-F1
#
_entry.id   AF-A0A0N0SUR2-F1
#
_cell.length_a   1.000
_cell.length_b   1.000
_cell.length_c   1.000
_cell.angle_alpha   90.00
_cell.angle_beta   90.00
_cell.angle_gamma   90.00
#
_symmetry.space_group_name_H-M   'P 1'
#
loop_
_entity.id
_entity.type
_entity.pdbx_description
1 polymer ?
#
loop_
_entity_poly.entity_id
_entity_poly.type
_entity_poly.pdbx_seq_one_letter_code
_entity_poly.pdbx_strand_id
1 'polypeptide(L)' 'MSDLGLPTRLEEHARFTSVEAEVPESLSADAWREVLALVAEADRFGLLATSLNSRTLWAVVNRTVPATGDVGGPSHQQ' A
#
# COMPACT_ATOMS: atom_id res chain seq x y z
N MET A 1 11.98 -13.83 -3.76
CA MET A 1 10.91 -12.82 -3.88
C MET A 1 10.55 -12.79 -5.34
N SER A 2 9.38 -13.33 -5.68
CA SER A 2 8.89 -13.37 -7.06
C SER A 2 8.46 -11.96 -7.44
N ASP A 3 9.08 -11.39 -8.48
CA ASP A 3 8.60 -10.16 -9.10
C ASP A 3 7.41 -10.54 -9.98
N LEU A 4 6.24 -9.97 -9.66
CA LEU A 4 5.00 -10.25 -10.39
C LEU A 4 4.99 -9.62 -11.79
N GLY A 5 6.01 -8.80 -12.11
CA GLY A 5 6.17 -8.18 -13.44
C GLY A 5 5.04 -7.22 -13.79
N LEU A 6 4.26 -6.78 -12.79
CA LEU A 6 3.19 -5.82 -12.99
C LEU A 6 3.80 -4.45 -13.27
N PRO A 7 3.28 -3.68 -14.25
CA PRO A 7 3.70 -2.31 -14.42
C PRO A 7 3.25 -1.51 -13.20
N THR A 8 4.20 -1.20 -12.31
CA THR A 8 3.95 -0.48 -11.07
C THR A 8 4.32 0.99 -11.21
N ARG A 9 3.43 1.85 -10.75
CA ARG A 9 3.69 3.28 -10.53
C ARG A 9 3.74 3.54 -9.04
N LEU A 10 4.80 4.21 -8.61
CA LEU A 10 4.97 4.62 -7.22
C LEU A 10 4.81 6.14 -7.13
N GLU A 11 3.95 6.60 -6.23
CA GLU A 11 3.83 8.03 -5.91
C GLU A 11 4.16 8.27 -4.44
N GLU A 12 5.09 9.18 -4.22
CA GLU A 12 5.48 9.59 -2.87
C GLU A 12 4.68 10.83 -2.46
N HIS A 13 4.03 10.74 -1.31
CA HIS A 13 3.37 11.86 -0.67
C HIS A 13 4.03 12.16 0.67
N ALA A 14 3.77 13.36 1.20
CA ALA A 14 4.39 13.83 2.44
C ALA A 14 4.14 12.90 3.66
N ARG A 15 3.04 12.15 3.67
CA ARG A 15 2.62 11.30 4.81
C ARG A 15 2.50 9.81 4.47
N PHE A 16 2.57 9.44 3.20
CA PHE A 16 2.36 8.07 2.76
C PHE A 16 3.00 7.86 1.39
N THR A 17 3.21 6.61 1.03
CA THR A 17 3.58 6.19 -0.32
C THR A 17 2.40 5.41 -0.89
N SER A 18 1.97 5.75 -2.10
CA SER A 18 1.02 4.94 -2.86
C SER A 18 1.76 4.13 -3.92
N VAL A 19 1.32 2.89 -4.09
CA VAL A 19 1.77 1.99 -5.14
C VAL A 19 0.55 1.60 -5.94
N GLU A 20 0.61 1.85 -7.24
CA GLU A 20 -0.43 1.49 -8.20
C GLU A 20 0.13 0.46 -9.17
N ALA A 21 -0.67 -0.53 -9.54
CA ALA A 21 -0.28 -1.56 -10.48
C ALA A 21 -1.44 -1.84 -11.44
N GLU A 22 -1.16 -1.82 -12.74
CA GLU A 22 -2.13 -2.32 -13.72
C GLU A 22 -2.20 -3.84 -13.62
N VAL A 23 -3.41 -4.38 -13.50
CA VAL A 23 -3.68 -5.81 -13.37
C VAL A 23 -4.16 -6.33 -14.71
N PRO A 24 -3.37 -7.17 -15.40
CA PRO A 24 -3.78 -7.81 -16.65
C PRO A 24 -5.07 -8.61 -16.46
N GLU A 25 -5.92 -8.66 -17.48
CA GLU A 25 -7.11 -9.52 -17.47
C GLU A 25 -6.77 -11.00 -17.26
N SER A 26 -5.64 -11.43 -17.82
CA SER A 26 -5.16 -12.81 -17.84
C SER A 26 -4.37 -13.23 -16.60
N LEU A 27 -4.36 -12.44 -15.52
CA LEU A 27 -3.64 -12.80 -14.30
C LEU A 27 -4.16 -14.13 -13.74
N SER A 28 -3.26 -15.08 -13.46
CA SER A 28 -3.64 -16.36 -12.89
C SER A 28 -4.18 -16.23 -11.46
N ALA A 29 -4.96 -17.21 -11.01
CA ALA A 29 -5.50 -17.21 -9.66
C ALA A 29 -4.42 -17.24 -8.58
N ASP A 30 -3.29 -17.93 -8.82
CA ASP A 30 -2.18 -17.99 -7.87
C ASP A 30 -1.46 -16.64 -7.78
N ALA A 31 -1.16 -16.01 -8.91
CA ALA A 31 -0.58 -14.66 -8.93
C ALA A 31 -1.53 -13.65 -8.28
N TRP A 32 -2.85 -13.78 -8.48
CA TRP A 32 -3.84 -12.95 -7.81
C TRP A 32 -3.83 -13.11 -6.29
N ARG A 33 -3.66 -14.33 -5.78
CA ARG A 33 -3.53 -14.57 -4.33
C ARG A 33 -2.27 -13.94 -3.77
N GLU A 34 -1.14 -14.04 -4.47
CA GLU A 34 0.11 -13.39 -4.05
C GLU A 34 -0.04 -11.86 -3.99
N VAL A 35 -0.67 -11.27 -5.00
CA VAL A 35 -1.00 -9.84 -5.04
C VAL A 35 -1.88 -9.46 -3.85
N LEU A 36 -2.94 -10.23 -3.56
CA LEU A 36 -3.84 -9.96 -2.44
C LEU A 36 -3.13 -10.08 -1.09
N ALA A 37 -2.22 -11.04 -0.93
CA ALA A 37 -1.42 -11.18 0.28
C ALA A 37 -0.54 -9.94 0.52
N LEU A 38 0.07 -9.40 -0.54
CA LEU A 38 0.91 -8.21 -0.46
C LEU A 38 0.11 -6.95 -0.09
N VAL A 39 -1.02 -6.70 -0.77
CA VAL A 39 -1.81 -5.49 -0.50
C VAL A 39 -2.54 -5.53 0.84
N ALA A 40 -2.78 -6.72 1.40
CA ALA A 40 -3.34 -6.87 2.73
C ALA A 40 -2.41 -6.35 3.85
N GLU A 41 -1.10 -6.22 3.58
CA GLU A 41 -0.14 -5.62 4.52
C GLU A 41 -0.18 -4.09 4.50
N ALA A 42 -0.81 -3.47 3.49
CA ALA A 42 -0.91 -2.03 3.38
C ALA A 42 -1.96 -1.45 4.34
N ASP A 43 -1.77 -0.20 4.77
CA ASP A 43 -2.74 0.51 5.60
C ASP A 43 -4.10 0.67 4.91
N ARG A 44 -4.08 0.86 3.58
CA ARG A 44 -5.27 0.93 2.74
C ARG A 44 -4.96 0.33 1.37
N PHE A 45 -5.93 -0.35 0.79
CA PHE A 45 -5.82 -0.89 -0.56
C PHE A 45 -7.18 -0.94 -1.26
N GLY A 46 -7.16 -1.09 -2.58
CA GLY A 46 -8.37 -1.26 -3.36
C GLY A 46 -8.11 -1.59 -4.82
N LEU A 47 -9.20 -1.88 -5.53
CA LEU A 47 -9.20 -2.19 -6.94
C LEU A 47 -10.12 -1.20 -7.67
N LEU A 48 -9.56 -0.43 -8.59
CA LEU A 48 -10.31 0.44 -9.49
C LEU A 48 -10.49 -0.28 -10.83
N ALA A 49 -11.73 -0.65 -11.15
CA ALA A 49 -12.08 -1.17 -12.47
C ALA A 49 -12.76 -0.06 -13.26
N THR A 50 -12.22 0.24 -14.44
CA THR A 50 -12.87 1.14 -15.40
C THR A 50 -13.73 0.33 -16.37
N SER A 51 -14.70 0.98 -17.03
CA SER A 51 -15.57 0.34 -18.03
C SER A 51 -14.82 -0.17 -19.28
N LEU A 52 -13.53 0.16 -19.43
CA LEU A 52 -12.65 -0.25 -20.52
C LEU A 52 -11.79 -1.47 -20.17
N ASN A 53 -12.20 -2.26 -19.18
CA ASN A 53 -11.50 -3.46 -18.70
C ASN A 53 -10.12 -3.21 -18.07
N SER A 54 -9.66 -1.96 -18.00
CA SER A 54 -8.47 -1.61 -17.23
C SER A 54 -8.78 -1.72 -15.74
N ARG A 55 -7.99 -2.54 -15.05
CA ARG A 55 -8.05 -2.73 -13.60
C ARG A 55 -6.74 -2.22 -13.00
N THR A 56 -6.85 -1.25 -12.11
CA THR A 56 -5.69 -0.72 -11.38
C THR A 56 -5.85 -1.08 -9.91
N LEU A 57 -4.91 -1.89 -9.43
CA LEU A 57 -4.78 -2.14 -8.00
C LEU A 57 -3.99 -1.01 -7.37
N TRP A 58 -4.39 -0.57 -6.19
CA TRP A 58 -3.66 0.44 -5.45
C TRP A 58 -3.50 0.02 -3.99
N ALA A 59 -2.37 0.40 -3.41
CA ALA A 59 -2.05 0.20 -2.00
C ALA A 59 -1.37 1.46 -1.47
N VAL A 60 -1.68 1.81 -0.22
CA VAL A 60 -1.10 2.95 0.48
C VAL A 60 -0.44 2.47 1.75
N VAL A 61 0.84 2.83 1.91
CA VAL A 61 1.59 2.63 3.14
C VAL A 61 1.84 3.99 3.77
N ASN A 62 1.29 4.21 4.96
CA ASN A 62 1.54 5.42 5.73
C ASN A 62 2.99 5.40 6.20
N ARG A 63 3.68 6.53 6.04
CA ARG A 63 4.95 6.72 6.73
C ARG A 63 4.58 6.99 8.17
N THR A 64 4.64 5.95 9.01
CA THR A 64 4.60 6.16 10.47
C THR A 64 5.74 7.08 10.81
N VAL A 65 5.44 8.36 11.02
CA VAL A 65 6.34 9.27 11.72
C VAL A 65 6.55 8.63 13.08
N PRO A 66 7.79 8.40 13.56
CA PRO A 66 7.97 7.96 14.93
C PRO A 66 7.19 8.93 15.80
N ALA A 67 6.21 8.42 16.54
CA ALA A 67 5.48 9.24 17.48
C ALA A 67 6.48 9.67 18.56
N THR A 68 7.06 10.87 18.41
CA THR A 68 7.71 11.56 19.52
C THR A 68 6.62 11.91 20.52
N GLY A 69 6.24 10.93 21.34
CA GLY A 69 5.05 11.00 22.18
C GLY A 69 5.05 9.91 23.24
N ASP A 70 6.22 9.51 23.73
CA ASP A 70 6.35 8.87 25.02
C ASP A 70 7.69 9.27 25.67
N VAL A 71 7.69 10.44 26.31
CA VAL A 71 8.52 10.65 27.50
C VAL A 71 7.59 11.26 28.55
N GLY A 72 6.82 10.38 29.18
CA GLY A 72 6.19 10.69 30.46
C GLY A 72 7.25 11.00 31.50
N GLY A 73 7.12 12.15 32.15
CA GLY A 73 7.87 12.50 33.36
C GLY A 73 7.05 13.51 34.17
N PRO A 74 6.65 13.21 35.41
CA PRO A 74 5.84 14.13 36.20
C PRO A 74 6.67 15.35 36.57
N SER A 75 6.20 16.54 36.16
CA SER A 75 6.70 17.82 36.67
C SER A 75 6.15 18.04 38.08
N HIS A 76 6.83 17.50 39.08
CA HIS A 76 6.80 18.07 40.42
C HIS A 76 7.74 19.29 40.42
N GLN A 77 7.18 20.48 40.50
CA GLN A 77 7.91 21.64 41.02
C GLN A 77 7.43 21.86 42.46
N GLN A 78 8.36 21.77 43.40
CA GLN A 78 8.22 22.31 44.75
C GLN A 78 8.65 23.77 44.76
#